data_AF-A0A6B1CKI1-F1
#
_entry.id   AF-A0A6B1CKI1-F1
#
_cell.length_a   1.000
_cell.length_b   1.000
_cell.length_c   1.000
_cell.angle_alpha   90.00
_cell.angle_beta   90.00
_cell.angle_gamma   90.00
#
_symmetry.space_group_name_H-M   'P 1'
#
loop_
_entity.id
_entity.type
_entity.pdbx_description
1 polymer ?
#
loop_
_entity_poly.entity_id
_entity_poly.type
_entity_poly.pdbx_seq_one_letter_code
_entity_poly.pdbx_strand_id
1 'polypeptide(L)'
;MNKTSTQPTYFALALASFLLAIVLLFNMLSPMAVPVTKEQFDQIREADLIEYLIVQPRGFTWQLTRAVRVQGLNGETVAKRIELAEPDPTVAEDWRQKGGVVRQEQDTSWWGGVVFIALLLGVGGWHIWSQIRLDLKGGGGPRRRLRDLETALKQGKITQAEFRQQAERLWAEL
;
A
#
# COMPACT_ATOMS: atom_id res chain seq x y z
N MET A 1 1.10 18.66 35.29
CA MET A 1 1.95 18.47 34.08
C MET A 1 1.09 17.86 32.99
N ASN A 2 0.94 18.57 31.87
CA ASN A 2 0.03 18.26 30.77
C ASN A 2 0.38 16.92 30.09
N LYS A 3 -0.46 15.90 30.25
CA LYS A 3 -0.46 14.70 29.38
C LYS A 3 -1.12 15.08 28.06
N THR A 4 -0.33 15.66 27.15
CA THR A 4 -0.71 15.86 25.75
C THR A 4 -0.92 14.50 25.10
N SER A 5 -2.19 14.19 24.80
CA SER A 5 -2.66 13.46 23.64
C SER A 5 -1.66 12.47 22.99
N THR A 6 -1.63 11.23 23.47
CA THR A 6 -0.97 10.12 22.77
C THR A 6 -1.80 9.56 21.60
N GLN A 7 -3.07 9.92 21.48
CA GLN A 7 -3.92 9.48 20.36
C GLN A 7 -3.54 10.02 18.96
N PRO A 8 -3.20 11.31 18.76
CA PRO A 8 -2.87 11.83 17.43
C PRO A 8 -1.57 11.24 16.87
N THR A 9 -0.60 10.89 17.71
CA THR A 9 0.67 10.28 17.25
C THR A 9 0.45 8.87 16.71
N TYR A 10 -0.38 8.04 17.35
CA TYR A 10 -0.71 6.72 16.81
C TYR A 10 -1.49 6.79 15.50
N PHE A 11 -2.44 7.73 15.41
CA PHE A 11 -3.18 7.96 14.16
C PHE A 11 -2.26 8.42 13.03
N ALA A 12 -1.36 9.38 13.30
CA ALA A 12 -0.39 9.87 12.33
C ALA A 12 0.56 8.75 11.86
N LEU A 13 1.03 7.90 12.78
CA LEU A 13 1.93 6.78 12.45
C LEU A 13 1.22 5.71 11.62
N ALA A 14 -0.04 5.41 11.94
CA ALA A 14 -0.86 4.47 11.18
C ALA A 14 -1.16 5.00 9.77
N LEU A 15 -1.52 6.28 9.66
CA LEU A 15 -1.76 6.94 8.38
C LEU A 15 -0.49 7.01 7.53
N ALA A 16 0.65 7.35 8.12
CA ALA A 16 1.94 7.39 7.42
C ALA A 16 2.35 6.01 6.90
N SER A 17 2.20 4.96 7.72
CA SER A 17 2.46 3.57 7.31
C SER A 17 1.54 3.12 6.18
N PHE A 18 0.25 3.48 6.25
CA PHE A 18 -0.73 3.18 5.21
C PHE A 18 -0.42 3.89 3.89
N LEU A 19 -0.09 5.18 3.94
CA LEU A 19 0.31 5.94 2.75
C LEU A 19 1.61 5.41 2.15
N LEU A 20 2.59 5.03 2.96
CA LEU A 20 3.83 4.42 2.48
C LEU A 20 3.57 3.06 1.82
N ALA A 21 2.68 2.24 2.39
CA ALA A 21 2.24 0.99 1.78
C ALA A 21 1.55 1.22 0.43
N ILE A 22 0.69 2.24 0.32
CA ILE A 22 0.05 2.61 -0.94
C ILE A 22 1.09 3.04 -1.98
N VAL A 23 2.04 3.91 -1.62
CA VAL A 23 3.09 4.38 -2.54
C VAL A 23 3.95 3.21 -3.01
N LEU A 24 4.31 2.29 -2.11
CA LEU A 24 5.03 1.07 -2.48
C LEU A 24 4.20 0.20 -3.43
N LEU A 25 2.90 0.03 -3.15
CA LEU A 25 2.01 -0.75 -4.00
C LEU A 25 1.87 -0.15 -5.40
N PHE A 26 1.74 1.19 -5.51
CA PHE A 26 1.74 1.89 -6.80
C PHE A 26 3.08 1.81 -7.52
N ASN A 27 4.20 1.91 -6.79
CA ASN A 27 5.53 1.78 -7.37
C ASN A 27 5.82 0.35 -7.89
N MET A 28 5.14 -0.65 -7.31
CA MET A 28 5.23 -2.05 -7.78
C MET A 28 4.31 -2.35 -8.98
N LEU A 29 3.34 -1.48 -9.30
CA LEU A 29 2.57 -1.61 -10.53
C LEU A 29 3.47 -1.21 -11.71
N SER A 30 4.10 -2.20 -12.35
CA SER A 30 4.80 -1.99 -13.62
C SER A 30 3.87 -1.24 -14.58
N PRO A 31 4.37 -0.22 -15.31
CA PRO A 31 3.57 0.51 -16.27
C PRO A 31 2.98 -0.48 -17.27
N MET A 32 1.65 -0.49 -17.36
CA MET A 32 0.90 -1.38 -18.23
C MET A 32 1.36 -1.17 -19.67
N ALA A 33 1.70 -2.25 -20.37
CA ALA A 33 2.01 -2.19 -21.79
C ALA A 33 0.74 -1.83 -22.56
N VAL A 34 0.84 -0.89 -23.48
CA VAL A 34 -0.28 -0.54 -24.36
C VAL A 34 -0.09 -1.24 -25.71
N PRO A 35 -1.07 -2.03 -26.19
CA PRO A 35 -0.99 -2.65 -27.49
C PRO A 35 -1.07 -1.58 -28.58
N VAL A 36 -0.12 -1.60 -29.51
CA VAL A 36 -0.03 -0.69 -30.66
C VAL A 36 -0.04 -1.48 -31.97
N THR A 37 -0.49 -0.84 -33.05
CA THR A 37 -0.46 -1.43 -34.39
C THR A 37 0.97 -1.44 -34.94
N LYS A 38 1.22 -2.26 -35.98
CA LYS A 38 2.52 -2.33 -36.64
C LYS A 38 2.97 -0.98 -37.22
N GLU A 39 2.05 -0.26 -37.86
CA GLU A 39 2.31 1.07 -38.43
C GLU A 39 2.77 2.07 -37.37
N GLN A 40 2.09 2.07 -36.21
CA GLN A 40 2.44 2.95 -35.11
C GLN A 40 3.75 2.54 -34.45
N PHE A 41 4.00 1.24 -34.32
CA PHE A 41 5.28 0.74 -33.84
C PHE A 41 6.44 1.17 -34.75
N ASP A 42 6.26 1.09 -36.07
CA ASP A 42 7.26 1.52 -37.04
C ASP A 42 7.56 3.02 -36.90
N GLN A 43 6.53 3.86 -36.72
CA GLN A 43 6.73 5.29 -36.44
C GLN A 43 7.53 5.55 -35.15
N ILE A 44 7.24 4.79 -34.08
CA ILE A 44 7.94 4.90 -32.80
C ILE A 44 9.40 4.44 -32.93
N ARG A 45 9.64 3.39 -33.72
CA ARG A 45 10.97 2.86 -34.02
C ARG A 45 11.78 3.83 -34.86
N GLU A 46 11.20 4.38 -35.92
CA GLU A 46 11.84 5.39 -36.78
C GLU A 46 12.20 6.67 -36.01
N ALA A 47 11.39 7.02 -34.99
CA ALA A 47 11.65 8.15 -34.12
C ALA A 47 12.70 7.89 -33.01
N ASP A 48 13.33 6.70 -33.00
CA ASP A 48 14.33 6.26 -32.02
C ASP A 48 13.87 6.41 -30.55
N LEU A 49 12.60 6.08 -30.31
CA LEU A 49 11.98 6.22 -28.99
C LEU A 49 12.06 4.95 -28.14
N ILE A 50 12.62 3.87 -28.69
CA ILE A 50 12.74 2.56 -28.04
C ILE A 50 14.06 2.50 -27.28
N GLU A 51 14.00 2.36 -25.96
CA GLU A 51 15.18 2.27 -25.10
C GLU A 51 15.70 0.83 -25.00
N TYR A 52 14.81 -0.12 -24.74
CA TYR A 52 15.15 -1.53 -24.66
C TYR A 52 13.93 -2.45 -24.88
N LEU A 53 14.23 -3.68 -25.31
CA LEU A 53 13.28 -4.77 -25.43
C LEU A 53 13.21 -5.54 -24.10
N ILE A 54 12.00 -5.82 -23.64
CA ILE A 54 11.73 -6.66 -22.47
C ILE A 54 11.15 -7.99 -22.97
N VAL A 55 11.86 -9.08 -22.68
CA VAL A 55 11.39 -10.43 -22.99
C VAL A 55 10.61 -10.97 -21.80
N GLN A 56 9.36 -11.36 -22.05
CA GLN A 56 8.46 -11.96 -21.06
C GLN A 56 8.12 -13.40 -21.45
N PRO A 57 7.66 -14.25 -20.51
CA PRO A 57 7.29 -15.64 -20.83
C PRO A 57 6.15 -15.77 -21.86
N ARG A 58 5.30 -14.75 -21.99
CA ARG A 58 4.11 -14.74 -22.85
C ARG A 58 4.21 -13.77 -24.03
N GLY A 59 5.33 -13.08 -24.22
CA GLY A 59 5.48 -12.10 -25.29
C GLY A 59 6.66 -11.17 -25.11
N PHE A 60 6.64 -10.06 -25.85
CA PHE A 60 7.68 -9.06 -25.83
C PHE A 60 7.06 -7.69 -25.63
N THR A 61 7.61 -6.90 -24.72
CA THR A 61 7.20 -5.51 -24.53
C THR A 61 8.40 -4.60 -24.76
N TRP A 62 8.13 -3.38 -25.22
CA TRP A 62 9.15 -2.41 -25.55
C TRP A 62 9.08 -1.25 -24.57
N GLN A 63 10.20 -0.93 -23.94
CA GLN A 63 10.31 0.23 -23.09
C GLN A 63 10.65 1.46 -23.94
N LEU A 64 9.86 2.52 -23.78
CA LEU A 64 10.14 3.80 -24.43
C LEU A 64 11.02 4.67 -23.53
N THR A 65 11.94 5.41 -24.16
CA THR A 65 12.83 6.39 -23.51
C THR A 65 12.04 7.48 -22.79
N ARG A 66 10.86 7.83 -23.32
CA ARG A 66 9.92 8.79 -22.72
C ARG A 66 8.48 8.32 -22.89
N ALA A 67 7.58 8.89 -22.10
CA ALA A 67 6.16 8.61 -22.25
C ALA A 67 5.64 9.28 -23.54
N VAL A 68 5.01 8.51 -24.42
CA VAL A 68 4.53 8.95 -25.73
C VAL A 68 3.02 8.75 -25.78
N ARG A 69 2.30 9.68 -26.42
CA ARG A 69 0.87 9.51 -26.67
C ARG A 69 0.69 8.48 -27.78
N VAL A 70 0.04 7.38 -27.46
CA VAL A 70 -0.22 6.27 -28.37
C VAL A 70 -1.72 6.06 -28.52
N GLN A 71 -2.17 5.71 -29.72
CA GLN A 71 -3.54 5.33 -29.98
C GLN A 71 -3.73 3.85 -29.63
N GLY A 72 -4.15 3.58 -28.40
CA GLY A 72 -4.47 2.22 -27.96
C GLY A 72 -5.88 1.80 -28.39
N LEU A 73 -6.21 0.53 -28.14
CA LEU A 73 -7.53 -0.05 -28.42
C LEU A 73 -8.70 0.71 -27.72
N ASN A 74 -8.42 1.38 -26.60
CA ASN A 74 -9.40 2.14 -25.81
C ASN A 74 -9.27 3.67 -25.99
N GLY A 75 -8.56 4.13 -27.03
CA GLY A 75 -8.33 5.55 -27.31
C GLY A 75 -6.90 6.03 -27.03
N GLU A 76 -6.70 7.34 -27.07
CA GLU A 76 -5.38 7.96 -26.84
C GLU A 76 -4.93 7.78 -25.38
N THR A 77 -3.81 7.11 -25.18
CA THR A 77 -3.21 6.87 -23.88
C THR A 77 -1.74 7.30 -23.89
N VAL A 78 -1.26 7.86 -22.79
CA VAL A 78 0.16 8.13 -22.62
C VAL A 78 0.84 6.86 -22.12
N ALA A 79 1.64 6.23 -22.98
CA ALA A 79 2.31 4.97 -22.67
C ALA A 79 3.81 5.16 -22.53
N LYS A 80 4.39 4.50 -21.52
CA LYS A 80 5.85 4.36 -21.36
C LYS A 80 6.35 2.97 -21.80
N ARG A 81 5.43 2.02 -21.93
CA ARG A 81 5.67 0.64 -22.37
C ARG A 81 4.63 0.31 -23.44
N ILE A 82 5.08 -0.28 -24.55
CA ILE A 82 4.21 -0.68 -25.65
C ILE A 82 4.41 -2.16 -25.97
N GLU A 83 3.41 -2.77 -26.57
CA GLU A 83 3.49 -4.12 -27.12
C GLU A 83 2.88 -4.13 -28.51
N LEU A 84 3.36 -4.99 -29.41
CA LEU A 84 2.68 -5.17 -30.68
C LEU A 84 1.35 -5.89 -30.43
N ALA A 85 0.25 -5.34 -30.94
CA ALA A 85 -1.06 -5.98 -30.87
C ALA A 85 -1.06 -7.36 -31.56
N GLU A 86 -0.27 -7.52 -32.62
CA GLU A 86 0.00 -8.79 -33.30
C GLU A 86 1.46 -9.19 -33.07
N PRO A 87 1.74 -10.23 -32.27
CA PRO A 87 3.11 -10.62 -31.94
C PRO A 87 3.90 -11.05 -33.18
N ASP A 88 4.92 -10.27 -33.54
CA ASP A 88 5.84 -10.59 -34.63
C ASP A 88 7.25 -10.89 -34.07
N PRO A 89 7.66 -12.17 -34.02
CA PRO A 89 8.98 -12.54 -33.48
C PRO A 89 10.14 -12.05 -34.36
N THR A 90 9.89 -11.75 -35.64
CA THR A 90 10.95 -11.28 -36.56
C THR A 90 11.48 -9.91 -36.18
N VAL A 91 10.61 -9.03 -35.67
CA VAL A 91 10.94 -7.67 -35.23
C VAL A 91 11.85 -7.71 -33.99
N ALA A 92 11.56 -8.62 -33.06
CA ALA A 92 12.39 -8.81 -31.87
C ALA A 92 13.78 -9.35 -32.22
N GLU A 93 13.87 -10.24 -33.22
CA GLU A 93 15.13 -10.79 -33.69
C GLU A 93 15.96 -9.76 -34.46
N ASP A 94 15.34 -8.94 -35.32
CA ASP A 94 15.98 -7.81 -36.00
C ASP A 94 16.60 -6.82 -34.99
N TRP A 95 15.89 -6.51 -33.90
CA TRP A 95 16.41 -5.65 -32.83
C TRP A 95 17.64 -6.24 -32.14
N ARG A 96 17.64 -7.55 -31.86
CA ARG A 96 18.80 -8.26 -31.29
C ARG A 96 20.00 -8.20 -32.22
N GLN A 97 19.78 -8.46 -33.52
CA GLN A 97 20.85 -8.47 -34.52
C GLN A 97 21.48 -7.08 -34.71
N LYS A 98 20.69 -6.02 -34.54
CA LYS A 98 21.17 -4.62 -34.57
C LYS A 98 21.90 -4.18 -33.30
N GLY A 99 22.07 -5.06 -32.31
CA GLY A 99 22.73 -4.75 -31.05
C GLY A 99 21.86 -3.99 -30.06
N GLY A 100 20.53 -4.01 -30.24
CA GLY A 100 19.60 -3.37 -29.34
C GLY A 100 19.63 -3.98 -27.93
N VAL A 101 19.40 -3.15 -26.90
CA VAL A 101 19.42 -3.60 -25.51
C VAL A 101 18.23 -4.52 -25.25
N VAL A 102 18.51 -5.71 -24.71
CA VAL A 102 17.48 -6.69 -24.32
C VAL A 102 17.59 -6.97 -22.82
N ARG A 103 16.47 -6.81 -22.12
CA ARG A 103 16.33 -7.18 -20.71
C ARG A 103 15.35 -8.34 -20.62
N GLN A 104 15.71 -9.36 -19.85
CA GLN A 104 14.72 -10.33 -19.41
C GLN A 104 13.96 -9.72 -18.24
N GLU A 105 12.63 -9.77 -18.28
CA GLU A 105 11.85 -9.44 -17.09
C GLU A 105 12.16 -10.53 -16.06
N GLN A 106 13.03 -10.21 -15.10
CA GLN A 106 13.07 -11.00 -13.88
C GLN A 106 11.70 -10.86 -13.25
N ASP A 107 11.04 -12.00 -13.05
CA ASP A 107 9.84 -12.14 -12.22
C ASP A 107 10.14 -11.47 -10.88
N THR A 108 9.82 -10.18 -10.80
CA THR A 108 9.98 -9.42 -9.57
C THR A 108 8.79 -9.85 -8.75
N SER A 109 9.00 -10.96 -8.04
CA SER A 109 7.98 -11.70 -7.32
C SER A 109 7.12 -10.74 -6.51
N TRP A 110 5.90 -10.52 -6.99
CA TRP A 110 4.86 -9.70 -6.36
C TRP A 110 4.63 -10.10 -4.89
N TRP A 111 4.99 -11.33 -4.53
CA TRP A 111 5.03 -11.83 -3.17
C TRP A 111 5.85 -10.97 -2.22
N GLY A 112 6.91 -10.29 -2.65
CA GLY A 112 7.70 -9.40 -1.78
C GLY A 112 6.85 -8.26 -1.19
N GLY A 113 6.02 -7.63 -2.02
CA GLY A 113 5.09 -6.59 -1.59
C GLY A 113 3.96 -7.13 -0.71
N VAL A 114 3.41 -8.31 -1.07
CA VAL A 114 2.36 -8.97 -0.28
C VAL A 114 2.87 -9.37 1.10
N VAL A 115 4.07 -9.94 1.19
CA VAL A 115 4.70 -10.32 2.46
C VAL A 115 4.98 -9.09 3.32
N PHE A 116 5.45 -8.00 2.71
CA PHE A 116 5.68 -6.74 3.44
C PHE A 116 4.38 -6.15 4.01
N ILE A 117 3.29 -6.14 3.22
CA ILE A 117 1.98 -5.68 3.68
C ILE A 117 1.42 -6.59 4.77
N ALA A 118 1.55 -7.92 4.62
CA ALA A 118 1.13 -8.88 5.62
C ALA A 118 1.88 -8.68 6.95
N LEU A 119 3.19 -8.39 6.88
CA LEU A 119 4.00 -8.04 8.06
C LEU A 119 3.51 -6.73 8.70
N LEU A 120 3.25 -5.68 7.92
CA LEU A 120 2.73 -4.42 8.45
C LEU A 120 1.37 -4.60 9.14
N LEU A 121 0.44 -5.35 8.52
CA LEU A 121 -0.85 -5.66 9.12
C LEU A 121 -0.71 -6.53 10.36
N GLY A 122 0.21 -7.49 10.36
CA GLY A 122 0.51 -8.34 11.51
C GLY A 122 1.05 -7.53 12.69
N VAL A 123 2.01 -6.63 12.46
CA VAL A 123 2.58 -5.76 13.50
C VAL A 123 1.55 -4.74 14.00
N GLY A 124 0.80 -4.11 13.09
CA GLY A 124 -0.26 -3.17 13.44
C GLY A 124 -1.39 -3.84 14.25
N GLY A 125 -1.83 -5.01 13.80
CA GLY A 125 -2.83 -5.83 14.49
C GLY A 125 -2.37 -6.30 15.86
N TRP A 126 -1.12 -6.78 15.98
CA TRP A 126 -0.50 -7.13 17.26
C TRP A 126 -0.47 -5.95 18.22
N HIS A 127 -0.10 -4.76 17.73
CA HIS A 127 -0.03 -3.56 18.57
C HIS A 127 -1.42 -3.16 19.10
N ILE A 128 -2.45 -3.16 18.25
CA ILE A 128 -3.83 -2.89 18.65
C ILE A 128 -4.31 -3.93 19.66
N TRP A 129 -4.06 -5.22 19.38
CA TRP A 129 -4.43 -6.30 20.29
C TRP A 129 -3.73 -6.18 21.64
N SER A 130 -2.45 -5.80 21.66
CA SER A 130 -1.69 -5.57 22.90
C SER A 130 -2.28 -4.41 23.71
N GLN A 131 -2.73 -3.33 23.06
CA GLN A 131 -3.41 -2.22 23.72
C GLN A 131 -4.78 -2.63 24.26
N ILE A 132 -5.58 -3.36 23.47
CA ILE A 132 -6.86 -3.91 23.94
C ILE A 132 -6.64 -4.84 25.13
N ARG A 133 -5.61 -5.68 25.09
CA ARG A 133 -5.29 -6.60 26.18
C ARG A 133 -4.82 -5.86 27.43
N LEU A 134 -4.07 -4.78 27.28
CA LEU A 134 -3.68 -3.88 28.38
C LEU A 134 -4.89 -3.15 28.95
N ASP A 135 -5.81 -2.67 28.11
CA ASP A 135 -7.06 -2.05 28.53
C ASP A 135 -7.98 -3.04 29.27
N LEU A 136 -8.06 -4.30 28.78
CA LEU A 136 -8.85 -5.37 29.39
C LEU A 136 -8.23 -5.87 30.70
N LYS A 137 -6.90 -6.02 30.77
CA LYS A 137 -6.21 -6.46 32.01
C LYS A 137 -6.03 -5.33 33.03
N GLY A 138 -5.97 -4.08 32.60
CA GLY A 138 -5.79 -2.90 33.44
C GLY A 138 -7.09 -2.33 34.03
N GLY A 139 -8.23 -2.98 33.82
CA GLY A 139 -9.54 -2.53 34.32
C GLY A 139 -10.10 -1.30 33.60
N GLY A 140 -9.56 -0.94 32.42
CA GLY A 140 -9.89 0.30 31.73
C GLY A 140 -9.33 1.56 32.40
N GLY A 141 -9.24 2.65 31.63
CA GLY A 141 -8.79 3.94 32.16
C GLY A 141 -9.64 4.42 33.35
N PRO A 142 -9.10 5.25 34.26
CA PRO A 142 -9.80 5.68 35.48
C PRO A 142 -11.19 6.28 35.21
N ARG A 143 -11.36 6.96 34.07
CA ARG A 143 -12.64 7.50 33.61
C ARG A 143 -13.69 6.42 33.31
N ARG A 144 -13.27 5.27 32.77
CA ARG A 144 -14.16 4.14 32.47
C ARG A 144 -14.56 3.44 33.77
N ARG A 145 -13.61 3.23 34.70
CA ARG A 145 -13.86 2.70 36.05
C ARG A 145 -14.81 3.57 36.87
N LEU A 146 -14.68 4.91 36.78
CA LEU A 146 -15.63 5.86 37.36
C LEU A 146 -17.04 5.73 36.75
N ARG A 147 -17.14 5.58 35.42
CA ARG A 147 -18.43 5.43 34.73
C ARG A 147 -19.13 4.12 35.11
N ASP A 148 -18.36 3.05 35.28
CA ASP A 148 -18.88 1.75 35.70
C ASP A 148 -19.35 1.80 37.17
N LEU A 149 -18.64 2.50 38.05
CA LEU A 149 -19.09 2.78 39.43
C LEU A 149 -20.37 3.62 39.49
N GLU A 150 -20.47 4.65 38.64
CA GLU A 150 -21.67 5.48 38.57
C GLU A 150 -22.87 4.65 38.08
N THR A 151 -22.63 3.72 37.16
CA THR A 151 -23.64 2.77 36.69
C THR A 151 -24.05 1.79 37.79
N ALA A 152 -23.11 1.30 38.61
CA ALA A 152 -23.39 0.43 39.74
C ALA A 152 -24.21 1.13 40.84
N LEU A 153 -23.95 2.42 41.10
CA LEU A 153 -24.75 3.25 42.02
C LEU A 153 -26.18 3.42 41.50
N LYS A 154 -26.35 3.73 40.21
CA LYS A 154 -27.67 3.85 39.56
C LYS A 154 -28.46 2.55 39.57
N GLN A 155 -27.78 1.40 39.54
CA GLN A 155 -28.39 0.07 39.64
C GLN A 155 -28.66 -0.36 41.09
N GLY A 156 -28.30 0.46 42.10
CA GLY A 156 -28.47 0.13 43.51
C GLY A 156 -27.57 -1.01 44.01
N LYS A 157 -26.53 -1.38 43.26
CA LYS A 157 -25.60 -2.46 43.62
C LYS A 157 -24.58 -2.04 44.68
N ILE A 158 -24.35 -0.73 44.81
CA ILE A 158 -23.47 -0.13 45.79
C ILE A 158 -24.17 1.06 46.44
N THR A 159 -23.78 1.37 47.66
CA THR A 159 -24.27 2.53 48.41
C THR A 159 -23.52 3.81 48.02
N GLN A 160 -24.12 4.96 48.32
CA GLN A 160 -23.50 6.26 48.02
C GLN A 160 -22.19 6.51 48.79
N ALA A 161 -22.04 5.90 49.97
CA ALA A 161 -20.79 5.95 50.75
C ALA A 161 -19.68 5.12 50.08
N GLU A 162 -20.00 3.91 49.62
CA GLU A 162 -19.05 3.04 48.90
C GLU A 162 -18.60 3.67 47.58
N PHE A 163 -19.52 4.34 46.87
CA PHE A 163 -19.19 5.08 45.65
C PHE A 163 -18.15 6.17 45.92
N ARG A 164 -18.34 7.01 46.95
CA ARG A 164 -17.41 8.10 47.28
C ARG A 164 -16.01 7.58 47.61
N GLN A 165 -15.93 6.52 48.42
CA GLN A 165 -14.66 5.93 48.83
C GLN A 165 -13.88 5.31 47.66
N GLN A 166 -14.58 4.67 46.72
CA GLN A 166 -13.95 4.07 45.54
C GLN A 166 -13.63 5.12 44.46
N ALA A 167 -14.48 6.13 44.30
CA ALA A 167 -14.22 7.27 43.42
C ALA A 167 -13.00 8.07 43.87
N GLU A 168 -12.81 8.34 45.16
CA GLU A 168 -11.61 9.03 45.68
C GLU A 168 -10.32 8.27 45.36
N ARG A 169 -10.32 6.95 45.52
CA ARG A 169 -9.16 6.11 45.18
C ARG A 169 -8.84 6.17 43.68
N LEU A 170 -9.86 6.17 42.82
CA LEU A 170 -9.69 6.29 41.37
C LEU A 170 -9.31 7.70 40.93
N TRP A 171 -9.74 8.74 41.65
CA TRP A 171 -9.33 10.12 41.42
C TRP A 171 -7.87 10.35 41.77
N ALA A 172 -7.34 9.66 42.77
CA ALA A 172 -5.92 9.68 43.10
C ALA A 172 -5.03 9.01 42.02
N GLU A 173 -5.60 8.17 41.14
CA GLU A 173 -4.91 7.53 40.01
C GLU A 173 -4.92 8.38 38.71
N LEU A 174 -5.68 9.47 38.64
CA LEU A 174 -5.83 10.36 37.46
C LEU A 174 -4.70 11.38 37.34
#